data_AF-A0A6P1B8D5-F1
#
_entry.id   AF-A0A6P1B8D5-F1
#
_cell.length_a   1.000
_cell.length_b   1.000
_cell.length_c   1.000
_cell.angle_alpha   90.00
_cell.angle_beta   90.00
_cell.angle_gamma   90.00
#
_symmetry.space_group_name_H-M   'P 1'
#
loop_
_entity.id
_entity.type
_entity.pdbx_description
1 polymer ?
#
loop_
_entity_poly.entity_id
_entity_poly.type
_entity_poly.pdbx_seq_one_letter_code
_entity_poly.pdbx_strand_id
1 'polypeptide(L)'
;MKPIQTEHTNAVLGAPPNWDAEANGPCGGLPVLVQDEGGLPAFYSYWRPTWRERFEILFGRLIRLCVVGRTHAPVHLDTELI
;
A
#
# COMPACT_ATOMS: atom_id res chain seq x y z
N MET A 1 -1.39 -8.81 6.02
CA MET A 1 -1.61 -7.46 6.60
C MET A 1 -2.73 -6.80 5.82
N LYS A 2 -3.48 -5.87 6.42
CA LYS A 2 -4.53 -5.10 5.70
C LYS A 2 -4.11 -3.63 5.59
N PRO A 3 -4.42 -2.94 4.48
CA PRO A 3 -4.23 -1.52 4.40
C PRO A 3 -5.20 -0.84 5.39
N ILE A 4 -4.78 0.28 5.97
CA ILE A 4 -5.58 1.07 6.89
C ILE A 4 -5.61 2.52 6.47
N GLN A 5 -6.74 3.18 6.75
CA GLN A 5 -6.83 4.63 6.71
C GLN A 5 -6.30 5.21 8.01
N THR A 6 -5.51 6.27 7.93
CA THR A 6 -4.99 7.02 9.08
C THR A 6 -5.43 8.47 8.98
N GLU A 7 -5.11 9.31 9.96
CA GLU A 7 -5.36 10.75 9.86
C GLU A 7 -4.49 11.45 8.79
N HIS A 8 -3.38 10.82 8.40
CA HIS A 8 -2.43 11.36 7.42
C HIS A 8 -2.80 11.00 5.97
N THR A 9 -3.62 9.97 5.74
CA THR A 9 -4.04 9.63 4.38
C THR A 9 -4.90 10.73 3.79
N ASN A 10 -4.55 11.22 2.60
CA ASN A 10 -5.18 12.35 1.93
C ASN A 10 -5.74 12.02 0.54
N ALA A 11 -5.52 10.80 0.03
CA ALA A 11 -6.07 10.32 -1.23
C ALA A 11 -6.41 8.82 -1.19
N VAL A 12 -7.12 8.36 -2.21
CA VAL A 12 -7.42 6.93 -2.42
C VAL A 12 -6.99 6.54 -3.83
N LEU A 13 -6.04 5.61 -3.94
CA LEU A 13 -5.70 4.98 -5.21
C LEU A 13 -6.78 3.95 -5.54
N GLY A 14 -7.66 4.32 -6.45
CA GLY A 14 -8.76 3.48 -6.93
C GLY A 14 -8.39 2.65 -8.15
N ALA A 15 -9.42 2.03 -8.73
CA ALA A 15 -9.31 1.33 -9.98
C ALA A 15 -8.80 2.26 -11.11
N PRO A 16 -7.97 1.75 -12.04
CA PRO A 16 -7.53 2.54 -13.18
C PRO A 16 -8.73 2.89 -14.10
N PRO A 17 -8.58 3.89 -14.98
CA PRO A 17 -9.59 4.20 -15.98
C PRO A 17 -9.97 2.96 -16.81
N ASN A 18 -11.26 2.74 -17.03
CA ASN A 18 -11.81 1.60 -17.76
C ASN A 18 -11.61 0.21 -17.10
N TRP A 19 -11.42 0.14 -15.78
CA TRP A 19 -11.40 -1.15 -15.09
C TRP A 19 -12.74 -1.87 -15.18
N ASP A 20 -12.73 -3.05 -15.80
CA ASP A 20 -13.89 -3.95 -15.84
C ASP A 20 -13.84 -4.93 -14.66
N ALA A 21 -14.76 -4.74 -13.71
CA ALA A 21 -14.83 -5.57 -12.51
C ALA A 21 -15.33 -7.00 -12.77
N GLU A 22 -16.08 -7.25 -13.85
CA GLU A 22 -16.55 -8.60 -14.19
C GLU A 22 -15.41 -9.42 -14.79
N ALA A 23 -14.63 -8.83 -15.70
CA ALA A 23 -13.51 -9.51 -16.35
C ALA A 23 -12.27 -9.61 -15.44
N ASN A 24 -11.99 -8.59 -14.62
CA ASN A 24 -10.73 -8.49 -13.86
C ASN A 24 -10.89 -8.65 -12.34
N GLY A 25 -12.13 -8.79 -11.87
CA GLY A 25 -12.46 -8.88 -10.44
C GLY A 25 -12.54 -7.51 -9.74
N PRO A 26 -12.94 -7.50 -8.45
CA PRO A 26 -13.10 -6.27 -7.69
C PRO A 26 -11.75 -5.58 -7.45
N CYS A 27 -11.69 -4.27 -7.72
CA CYS A 27 -10.54 -3.43 -7.38
C CYS A 27 -10.90 -2.58 -6.16
N GLY A 28 -10.33 -2.91 -5.00
CA GLY A 28 -10.49 -2.11 -3.79
C GLY A 28 -9.64 -0.85 -3.83
N GLY A 29 -10.17 0.26 -3.30
CA GLY A 29 -9.41 1.49 -3.13
C GLY A 29 -8.34 1.34 -2.04
N LEU A 30 -7.13 1.83 -2.31
CA LEU A 30 -6.03 1.89 -1.35
C LEU A 30 -5.91 3.32 -0.80
N PRO A 31 -6.18 3.55 0.50
CA PRO A 31 -5.90 4.83 1.14
C PRO A 31 -4.40 5.12 1.13
N VAL A 32 -4.03 6.33 0.72
CA VAL A 32 -2.64 6.77 0.63
C VAL A 32 -2.45 8.18 1.18
N LEU A 33 -1.25 8.46 1.66
CA LEU A 33 -0.72 9.80 1.81
C LEU A 33 0.09 10.14 0.55
N VAL A 34 -0.22 11.26 -0.09
CA VAL A 34 0.55 11.82 -1.20
C VAL A 34 1.25 13.09 -0.70
N GLN A 35 2.58 13.13 -0.83
CA GLN A 35 3.40 14.29 -0.46
C GLN A 35 4.52 14.53 -1.48
N ASP A 36 5.06 15.74 -1.52
CA ASP A 36 6.22 16.05 -2.35
C ASP A 36 7.50 15.62 -1.63
N GLU A 37 8.36 14.87 -2.32
CA GLU A 37 9.70 14.52 -1.87
C GLU A 37 10.74 14.89 -2.92
N GLY A 38 11.38 16.03 -2.71
CA GLY A 38 12.41 16.52 -3.61
C GLY A 38 11.88 16.88 -5.00
N GLY A 39 10.64 17.41 -5.08
CA GLY A 39 9.99 17.78 -6.33
C GLY A 39 9.29 16.63 -7.07
N LEU A 40 9.16 15.47 -6.44
CA LEU A 40 8.46 14.31 -6.98
C LEU A 40 7.33 13.87 -6.04
N PRO A 41 6.14 13.49 -6.56
CA PRO A 41 5.06 12.99 -5.73
C PRO A 41 5.38 11.58 -5.21
N ALA A 42 5.51 11.45 -3.88
CA ALA A 42 5.64 10.19 -3.18
C ALA A 42 4.29 9.73 -2.64
N PHE A 43 4.06 8.42 -2.64
CA PHE A 43 2.81 7.79 -2.22
C PHE A 43 3.09 6.79 -1.10
N TYR A 44 2.51 7.02 0.07
CA TYR A 44 2.64 6.17 1.24
C TYR A 44 1.34 5.46 1.54
N SER A 45 1.41 4.16 1.82
CA SER A 45 0.25 3.37 2.26
C SER A 45 0.58 2.67 3.57
N TYR A 46 -0.38 2.67 4.50
CA TYR A 46 -0.17 2.13 5.84
C TYR A 46 -0.80 0.75 5.96
N TRP A 47 -0.04 -0.19 6.51
CA TRP A 47 -0.48 -1.56 6.67
C TRP A 47 -0.41 -1.96 8.13
N ARG A 48 -1.50 -2.53 8.65
CA ARG A 48 -1.54 -3.05 10.03
C ARG A 48 -1.34 -4.56 10.00
N PRO A 49 -0.22 -5.08 10.53
CA PRO A 49 -0.07 -6.51 10.73
C PRO A 49 -1.00 -7.01 11.84
N THR A 50 -1.50 -8.22 11.70
CA THR A 50 -2.17 -8.95 12.78
C THR A 50 -1.16 -9.33 13.87
N TRP A 51 -1.61 -9.70 15.07
CA TRP A 51 -0.71 -10.18 16.13
C TRP A 51 0.21 -11.32 15.67
N ARG A 52 -0.36 -12.29 14.95
CA ARG A 52 0.42 -13.40 14.37
C ARG A 52 1.50 -12.89 13.41
N GLU A 53 1.16 -11.99 12.50
CA GLU A 53 2.12 -11.41 11.55
C GLU A 53 3.20 -10.58 12.25
N ARG A 54 2.86 -9.85 13.33
CA ARG A 54 3.87 -9.14 14.15
C ARG A 54 4.88 -10.10 14.76
N PHE A 55 4.42 -11.22 15.33
CA PHE A 55 5.32 -12.23 15.88
C PHE A 55 6.16 -12.88 14.78
N GLU A 56 5.56 -13.24 13.65
CA GLU A 56 6.28 -13.77 12.50
C GLU A 56 7.40 -12.82 12.04
N ILE A 57 7.11 -11.52 11.91
CA ILE A 57 8.11 -10.49 11.56
C ILE A 57 9.18 -10.37 12.66
N LEU A 58 8.78 -10.34 13.94
CA LEU A 58 9.69 -10.29 15.08
C LEU A 58 10.68 -11.47 15.09
N PHE A 59 10.24 -12.66 14.69
CA PHE A 59 11.07 -13.85 14.55
C PHE A 59 11.82 -13.92 13.20
N GLY A 60 11.92 -12.82 12.47
CA GLY A 60 12.73 -12.69 11.26
C GLY A 60 12.09 -13.25 9.99
N ARG A 61 10.76 -13.51 9.99
CA ARG A 61 10.07 -13.95 8.78
C ARG A 61 10.00 -12.79 7.78
N LEU A 62 10.33 -13.10 6.52
CA LEU A 62 10.40 -12.11 5.45
C LEU A 62 9.02 -11.54 5.10
N ILE A 63 8.98 -10.23 4.83
CA ILE A 63 7.83 -9.57 4.23
C ILE A 63 7.96 -9.68 2.70
N ARG A 64 7.01 -10.37 2.07
CA ARG A 64 6.93 -10.45 0.61
C ARG A 64 5.93 -9.42 0.09
N LEU A 65 6.42 -8.44 -0.66
CA LEU A 65 5.61 -7.55 -1.47
C LEU A 65 5.54 -8.10 -2.89
N CYS A 66 4.34 -8.35 -3.39
CA CYS A 66 4.11 -8.72 -4.78
C CYS A 66 3.25 -7.63 -5.38
N VAL A 67 3.65 -7.16 -6.57
CA VAL A 67 2.81 -6.21 -7.28
C VAL A 67 2.65 -6.55 -8.74
N VAL A 68 1.39 -6.54 -9.13
CA VAL A 68 0.90 -7.19 -10.34
C VAL A 68 0.48 -6.08 -11.29
N GLY A 69 1.25 -5.87 -12.35
CA GLY A 69 1.00 -4.82 -13.34
C GLY A 69 2.21 -4.63 -14.26
N ARG A 70 2.00 -3.94 -15.40
CA ARG A 70 3.10 -3.55 -16.32
C ARG A 70 3.80 -2.26 -15.92
N THR A 71 3.11 -1.42 -15.17
CA THR A 71 3.64 -0.24 -14.50
C THR A 71 3.30 -0.40 -13.03
N HIS A 72 4.33 -0.60 -12.23
CA HIS A 72 4.18 -0.63 -10.79
C HIS A 72 5.20 0.33 -10.16
N ALA A 73 4.68 1.27 -9.37
CA ALA A 73 5.40 2.43 -8.85
C ALA A 73 6.66 2.03 -8.05
N PRO A 74 7.64 2.94 -7.89
CA PRO A 74 8.66 2.81 -6.86
C PRO A 74 7.99 2.50 -5.52
N VAL A 75 8.34 1.38 -4.90
CA VAL A 75 7.77 0.93 -3.63
C VAL A 75 8.84 1.02 -2.56
N HIS A 76 8.50 1.69 -1.46
CA HIS A 76 9.29 1.72 -0.24
C HIS A 76 8.52 0.97 0.85
N LEU A 77 9.24 0.20 1.67
CA LEU A 77 8.70 -0.46 2.85
C LEU A 77 9.59 -0.09 4.02
N ASP A 78 9.00 0.58 5.00
CA ASP A 78 9.66 0.98 6.22
C ASP A 78 8.79 0.66 7.44
N THR A 79 9.36 0.91 8.61
CA THR A 79 8.66 0.90 9.89
C THR A 79 8.88 2.22 10.61
N GLU A 80 9.06 3.32 9.87
CA GLU A 80 9.38 4.62 10.48
C GLU A 80 8.22 5.10 11.36
N LEU A 81 8.59 5.73 12.48
CA LEU A 81 7.66 6.41 13.35
C LEU A 81 7.43 7.80 12.76
N ILE A 82 6.26 7.98 12.15
CA ILE A 82 5.76 9.27 11.66
C ILE A 82 5.11 10.02 12.83
#